data_AF-A0A951G0X4-F1
#
_entry.id   AF-A0A951G0X4-F1
#
_cell.length_a   1.000
_cell.length_b   1.000
_cell.length_c   1.000
_cell.angle_alpha   90.00
_cell.angle_beta   90.00
_cell.angle_gamma   90.00
#
_symmetry.space_group_name_H-M   'P 1'
#
loop_
_entity.id
_entity.type
_entity.pdbx_description
1 polymer ?
#
loop_
_entity_poly.entity_id
_entity_poly.type
_entity_poly.pdbx_seq_one_letter_code
_entity_poly.pdbx_strand_id
1 'polypeptide(L)'
;MTPYLPRILRTRGHRGRRFGRALRAMAAAVIAALGAGGALASSAAATSAPVCPDSVIPNVAIVPNSVGCWNAIAVQAVRLGSPYQVQGLIYMGYAQAAVYDAVTKIEGRYVPYDDFAVPESVDVSSASPDAATATAAYTILTSSFLHLNLPASAQVALSAKYADYIAALGGVQEPAVSAGIAVGQAAANGLIDDRTGDRDESITFTPGPLSPGGWTFAPPPSLQSAQTPWVAVMRPFMLDSPSQFRADPPPALSSRQWAREFNEVKAYGAANSSVRSPEQTAIAKFWNANAVNQSNQAFQDVALAHGMDLVGTARLLAMGDLVDSDAGAACWDSKYHYLFWRPIMAIRNAEIAGNPATQPDPAWTPLLTTPNHPEYPAAHGCETGAEAELFAAVLGTRRIDVTIRGSADGTPNDWSATRTFSRVSDLQREIVNARVWAGLHYRQSALEGVVLGGKVVYWTLQRYFLPCEPWTERSPASAAVVAWASARPRRWPGMGSHVPGI
;
A
#
# COMPACT_ATOMS: atom_id res chain seq x y z
N MET A 1 -43.80 15.35 62.35
CA MET A 1 -43.82 14.64 61.06
C MET A 1 -43.11 13.30 61.23
N THR A 2 -43.63 12.26 60.61
CA THR A 2 -43.27 10.84 60.81
C THR A 2 -43.48 10.10 59.49
N PRO A 3 -42.93 8.89 59.28
CA PRO A 3 -41.76 8.28 59.90
C PRO A 3 -40.60 8.39 58.86
N TYR A 4 -39.77 7.43 58.41
CA TYR A 4 -39.50 6.03 58.80
C TYR A 4 -38.06 5.66 58.40
N LEU A 5 -37.43 4.75 59.15
CA LEU A 5 -36.20 4.02 58.83
C LEU A 5 -36.27 2.69 59.59
N PRO A 6 -35.89 1.54 59.00
CA PRO A 6 -35.58 0.35 59.79
C PRO A 6 -34.13 -0.10 59.60
N ARG A 7 -33.51 -0.54 60.70
CA ARG A 7 -32.11 -1.00 60.77
C ARG A 7 -32.04 -2.22 61.69
N ILE A 8 -31.86 -3.42 61.14
CA ILE A 8 -31.83 -4.66 61.94
C ILE A 8 -30.46 -5.34 61.89
N LEU A 9 -29.78 -5.23 63.04
CA LEU A 9 -28.90 -6.18 63.73
C LEU A 9 -28.06 -7.21 62.95
N ARG A 10 -26.77 -7.26 63.32
CA ARG A 10 -25.87 -8.41 63.14
C ARG A 10 -26.17 -9.51 64.16
N THR A 11 -25.90 -10.76 63.80
CA THR A 11 -25.42 -11.81 64.73
C THR A 11 -24.09 -12.40 64.23
N ARG A 12 -23.41 -13.19 65.08
CA ARG A 12 -22.02 -13.67 64.89
C ARG A 12 -21.96 -15.19 64.91
N GLY A 13 -21.01 -15.76 64.15
CA GLY A 13 -20.45 -17.10 64.39
C GLY A 13 -20.72 -18.11 63.26
N HIS A 14 -19.86 -19.10 63.02
CA HIS A 14 -18.49 -19.27 63.53
C HIS A 14 -17.63 -20.12 62.56
N ARG A 15 -16.35 -20.29 62.94
CA ARG A 15 -15.21 -20.97 62.28
C ARG A 15 -15.54 -22.23 61.43
N GLY A 16 -14.76 -22.58 60.40
CA GLY A 16 -13.51 -21.94 59.97
C GLY A 16 -12.72 -22.68 58.85
N ARG A 17 -11.44 -22.32 58.71
CA ARG A 17 -10.51 -22.74 57.64
C ARG A 17 -9.85 -24.11 57.88
N ARG A 18 -9.63 -24.87 56.79
CA ARG A 18 -8.39 -25.61 56.41
C ARG A 18 -8.55 -25.98 54.93
N PHE A 19 -7.74 -25.49 53.99
CA PHE A 19 -6.34 -25.85 53.69
C PHE A 19 -6.12 -27.36 53.56
N GLY A 20 -6.02 -27.83 52.31
CA GLY A 20 -5.59 -29.17 51.90
C GLY A 20 -5.41 -29.17 50.38
N ARG A 21 -4.24 -29.57 49.88
CA ARG A 21 -3.91 -29.55 48.43
C ARG A 21 -4.11 -30.94 47.80
N ALA A 22 -4.25 -30.93 46.48
CA ALA A 22 -3.54 -31.78 45.51
C ALA A 22 -4.23 -33.01 44.87
N LEU A 23 -4.02 -33.07 43.54
CA LEU A 23 -3.90 -34.20 42.61
C LEU A 23 -5.15 -35.03 42.19
N ARG A 24 -5.37 -35.03 40.86
CA ARG A 24 -5.37 -36.17 39.88
C ARG A 24 -6.03 -37.52 40.27
N ALA A 25 -6.65 -38.29 39.38
CA ALA A 25 -7.16 -38.12 38.00
C ALA A 25 -7.85 -39.45 37.55
N MET A 26 -8.55 -39.47 36.40
CA MET A 26 -9.08 -40.68 35.71
C MET A 26 -10.24 -41.42 36.44
N ALA A 27 -11.11 -42.25 35.81
CA ALA A 27 -11.62 -42.39 34.42
C ALA A 27 -12.86 -43.34 34.40
N ALA A 28 -13.48 -43.57 33.24
CA ALA A 28 -14.67 -44.42 32.95
C ALA A 28 -16.01 -43.89 33.55
N ALA A 29 -17.16 -43.84 32.85
CA ALA A 29 -17.89 -44.79 31.97
C ALA A 29 -18.57 -45.93 32.77
N VAL A 30 -19.85 -46.29 32.58
CA VAL A 30 -20.48 -46.76 31.32
C VAL A 30 -22.04 -46.62 31.32
N ILE A 31 -22.60 -46.07 30.23
CA ILE A 31 -23.86 -46.37 29.47
C ILE A 31 -25.24 -46.49 30.16
N ALA A 32 -26.27 -46.01 29.43
CA ALA A 32 -27.74 -46.33 29.43
C ALA A 32 -28.69 -45.18 29.88
N ALA A 33 -29.79 -44.85 29.17
CA ALA A 33 -30.23 -45.22 27.81
C ALA A 33 -31.35 -44.28 27.28
N LEU A 34 -31.70 -44.45 25.98
CA LEU A 34 -32.93 -44.01 25.28
C LEU A 34 -33.15 -42.50 25.03
N GLY A 35 -33.50 -42.17 23.78
CA GLY A 35 -33.81 -40.80 23.33
C GLY A 35 -33.81 -40.65 21.82
N ALA A 36 -34.66 -41.39 21.10
CA ALA A 36 -34.72 -41.35 19.64
C ALA A 36 -35.42 -40.07 19.13
N GLY A 37 -34.63 -39.02 18.86
CA GLY A 37 -35.08 -37.78 18.23
C GLY A 37 -34.37 -37.57 16.89
N GLY A 38 -35.06 -37.86 15.78
CA GLY A 38 -34.51 -37.77 14.43
C GLY A 38 -34.38 -36.33 13.92
N ALA A 39 -33.44 -35.56 14.48
CA ALA A 39 -33.00 -34.32 13.87
C ALA A 39 -32.10 -34.65 12.67
N LEU A 40 -32.64 -34.58 11.46
CA LEU A 40 -31.84 -34.41 10.25
C LEU A 40 -31.25 -32.99 10.29
N ALA A 41 -30.18 -32.83 11.05
CA ALA A 41 -29.30 -31.69 10.94
C ALA A 41 -28.63 -31.77 9.58
N SER A 42 -29.24 -31.10 8.59
CA SER A 42 -28.60 -30.80 7.31
C SER A 42 -27.39 -29.91 7.58
N SER A 43 -26.27 -30.54 7.92
CA SER A 43 -24.97 -29.90 7.86
C SER A 43 -24.68 -29.61 6.40
N ALA A 44 -25.11 -28.42 5.95
CA ALA A 44 -24.55 -27.79 4.77
C ALA A 44 -23.03 -27.76 5.02
N ALA A 45 -22.32 -28.66 4.36
CA ALA A 45 -20.86 -28.67 4.43
C ALA A 45 -20.42 -27.35 3.82
N ALA A 46 -19.73 -26.52 4.62
CA ALA A 46 -19.18 -25.26 4.11
C ALA A 46 -18.26 -25.59 2.94
N THR A 47 -18.72 -25.31 1.72
CA THR A 47 -17.97 -25.50 0.49
C THR A 47 -16.83 -24.49 0.51
N SER A 48 -15.67 -24.94 0.96
CA SER A 48 -14.49 -24.10 1.09
C SER A 48 -14.18 -23.45 -0.26
N ALA A 49 -14.03 -22.12 -0.25
CA ALA A 49 -13.50 -21.38 -1.39
C ALA A 49 -12.24 -22.08 -1.93
N PRO A 50 -12.02 -22.07 -3.26
CA PRO A 50 -10.96 -22.87 -3.85
C PRO A 50 -9.60 -22.32 -3.44
N VAL A 51 -8.58 -23.20 -3.48
CA VAL A 51 -7.22 -22.86 -3.08
C VAL A 51 -6.74 -21.64 -3.86
N CYS A 52 -6.46 -20.56 -3.14
CA CYS A 52 -5.93 -19.33 -3.71
C CYS A 52 -4.59 -19.59 -4.42
N PRO A 53 -4.25 -18.81 -5.45
CA PRO A 53 -2.92 -18.89 -6.04
C PRO A 53 -1.85 -18.54 -4.99
N ASP A 54 -0.66 -19.12 -5.15
CA ASP A 54 0.54 -18.59 -4.49
C ASP A 54 0.73 -17.10 -4.84
N SER A 55 1.52 -16.39 -4.03
CA SER A 55 1.94 -15.03 -4.40
C SER A 55 2.62 -15.00 -5.77
N VAL A 56 2.49 -13.85 -6.44
CA VAL A 56 3.27 -13.51 -7.64
C VAL A 56 4.79 -13.55 -7.36
N ILE A 57 5.19 -13.50 -6.08
CA ILE A 57 6.54 -13.81 -5.61
C ILE A 57 6.63 -15.30 -5.22
N PRO A 58 7.48 -16.11 -5.88
CA PRO A 58 7.53 -17.56 -5.65
C PRO A 58 7.84 -17.97 -4.19
N ASN A 59 7.10 -18.96 -3.69
CA ASN A 59 7.21 -19.50 -2.32
C ASN A 59 6.89 -18.50 -1.21
N VAL A 60 6.10 -17.45 -1.50
CA VAL A 60 5.65 -16.47 -0.51
C VAL A 60 4.15 -16.64 -0.25
N ALA A 61 3.79 -16.67 1.02
CA ALA A 61 2.40 -16.77 1.46
C ALA A 61 1.64 -15.45 1.26
N ILE A 62 0.33 -15.58 1.11
CA ILE A 62 -0.64 -14.48 1.14
C ILE A 62 -1.57 -14.68 2.33
N VAL A 63 -2.37 -13.67 2.69
CA VAL A 63 -3.38 -13.82 3.74
C VAL A 63 -4.43 -14.85 3.29
N PRO A 64 -4.74 -15.88 4.09
CA PRO A 64 -5.65 -16.97 3.69
C PRO A 64 -7.13 -16.58 3.84
N ASN A 65 -7.53 -15.50 3.17
CA ASN A 65 -8.91 -15.04 3.03
C ASN A 65 -9.15 -14.54 1.59
N SER A 66 -10.41 -14.33 1.19
CA SER A 66 -10.77 -13.92 -0.18
C SER A 66 -10.11 -12.61 -0.61
N VAL A 67 -9.92 -11.65 0.30
CA VAL A 67 -9.23 -10.39 0.00
C VAL A 67 -7.76 -10.63 -0.34
N GLY A 68 -7.01 -11.38 0.47
CA GLY A 68 -5.63 -11.75 0.18
C GLY A 68 -5.52 -12.54 -1.14
N CYS A 69 -6.49 -13.42 -1.40
CA CYS A 69 -6.66 -14.19 -2.64
C CYS A 69 -6.77 -13.26 -3.88
N TRP A 70 -7.72 -12.33 -3.85
CA TRP A 70 -8.07 -11.49 -5.00
C TRP A 70 -7.12 -10.32 -5.20
N ASN A 71 -6.45 -9.87 -4.14
CA ASN A 71 -5.28 -9.00 -4.25
C ASN A 71 -4.14 -9.66 -5.02
N ALA A 72 -3.78 -10.92 -4.72
CA ALA A 72 -2.73 -11.63 -5.46
C ALA A 72 -3.09 -11.83 -6.95
N ILE A 73 -4.36 -12.11 -7.25
CA ILE A 73 -4.89 -12.18 -8.62
C ILE A 73 -4.82 -10.81 -9.31
N ALA A 74 -5.18 -9.72 -8.62
CA ALA A 74 -5.10 -8.36 -9.15
C ALA A 74 -3.66 -7.95 -9.45
N VAL A 75 -2.70 -8.19 -8.54
CA VAL A 75 -1.26 -7.93 -8.77
C VAL A 75 -0.75 -8.72 -9.98
N GLN A 76 -1.20 -9.98 -10.16
CA GLN A 76 -0.86 -10.76 -11.35
C GLN A 76 -1.42 -10.14 -12.64
N ALA A 77 -2.69 -9.75 -12.65
CA ALA A 77 -3.36 -9.12 -13.79
C ALA A 77 -2.72 -7.77 -14.15
N VAL A 78 -2.54 -6.89 -13.17
CA VAL A 78 -1.89 -5.58 -13.35
C VAL A 78 -0.49 -5.74 -13.93
N ARG A 79 0.35 -6.65 -13.40
CA ARG A 79 1.68 -6.91 -13.99
C ARG A 79 1.63 -7.46 -15.41
N LEU A 80 0.67 -8.32 -15.74
CA LEU A 80 0.53 -8.85 -17.12
C LEU A 80 0.10 -7.77 -18.11
N GLY A 81 -0.64 -6.75 -17.66
CA GLY A 81 -0.91 -5.54 -18.45
C GLY A 81 0.32 -4.66 -18.72
N SER A 82 1.46 -4.94 -18.06
CA SER A 82 2.74 -4.23 -18.19
C SER A 82 2.69 -2.69 -18.07
N PRO A 83 1.94 -2.11 -17.10
CA PRO A 83 1.91 -0.67 -16.88
C PRO A 83 3.24 -0.15 -16.32
N TYR A 84 3.39 1.18 -16.35
CA TYR A 84 4.43 1.86 -15.59
C TYR A 84 4.16 1.76 -14.07
N GLN A 85 5.20 1.86 -13.23
CA GLN A 85 5.12 1.55 -11.79
C GLN A 85 3.97 2.28 -11.06
N VAL A 86 3.91 3.61 -11.13
CA VAL A 86 2.85 4.40 -10.46
C VAL A 86 1.45 4.14 -11.04
N GLN A 87 1.35 3.92 -12.35
CA GLN A 87 0.09 3.54 -13.03
C GLN A 87 -0.39 2.16 -12.55
N GLY A 88 0.52 1.22 -12.31
CA GLY A 88 0.20 -0.09 -11.73
C GLY A 88 -0.29 0.02 -10.27
N LEU A 89 0.28 0.91 -9.47
CA LEU A 89 -0.22 1.20 -8.11
C LEU A 89 -1.62 1.84 -8.16
N ILE A 90 -1.85 2.79 -9.07
CA ILE A 90 -3.17 3.39 -9.33
C ILE A 90 -4.20 2.33 -9.78
N TYR A 91 -3.81 1.36 -10.60
CA TYR A 91 -4.68 0.25 -11.01
C TYR A 91 -5.02 -0.70 -9.85
N MET A 92 -4.09 -0.95 -8.93
CA MET A 92 -4.38 -1.65 -7.69
C MET A 92 -5.29 -0.84 -6.77
N GLY A 93 -5.15 0.49 -6.76
CA GLY A 93 -6.02 1.43 -6.04
C GLY A 93 -7.49 1.24 -6.37
N TYR A 94 -7.88 1.28 -7.65
CA TYR A 94 -9.27 1.00 -8.04
C TYR A 94 -9.75 -0.39 -7.59
N ALA A 95 -8.89 -1.41 -7.72
CA ALA A 95 -9.26 -2.78 -7.38
C ALA A 95 -9.47 -2.96 -5.86
N GLN A 96 -8.62 -2.37 -5.01
CA GLN A 96 -8.77 -2.48 -3.56
C GLN A 96 -9.84 -1.55 -2.99
N ALA A 97 -10.11 -0.38 -3.59
CA ALA A 97 -11.25 0.45 -3.20
C ALA A 97 -12.57 -0.33 -3.35
N ALA A 98 -12.85 -0.88 -4.54
CA ALA A 98 -14.07 -1.64 -4.79
C ALA A 98 -14.20 -2.88 -3.88
N VAL A 99 -13.08 -3.57 -3.58
CA VAL A 99 -13.05 -4.70 -2.63
C VAL A 99 -13.34 -4.24 -1.20
N TYR A 100 -12.74 -3.14 -0.74
CA TYR A 100 -12.98 -2.59 0.60
C TYR A 100 -14.42 -2.13 0.77
N ASP A 101 -15.00 -1.49 -0.26
CA ASP A 101 -16.38 -1.02 -0.26
C ASP A 101 -17.36 -2.20 -0.26
N ALA A 102 -17.12 -3.23 -1.08
CA ALA A 102 -17.91 -4.46 -1.07
C ALA A 102 -17.86 -5.19 0.29
N VAL A 103 -16.68 -5.31 0.90
CA VAL A 103 -16.50 -5.99 2.20
C VAL A 103 -17.11 -5.17 3.35
N THR A 104 -16.91 -3.85 3.39
CA THR A 104 -17.43 -3.01 4.48
C THR A 104 -18.93 -2.74 4.39
N LYS A 105 -19.56 -2.80 3.20
CA LYS A 105 -21.03 -2.74 3.09
C LYS A 105 -21.70 -3.98 3.71
N ILE A 106 -21.03 -5.13 3.72
CA ILE A 106 -21.52 -6.40 4.30
C ILE A 106 -21.12 -6.52 5.79
N GLU A 107 -19.82 -6.46 6.08
CA GLU A 107 -19.25 -6.73 7.41
C GLU A 107 -19.23 -5.48 8.34
N GLY A 108 -19.47 -4.30 7.79
CA GLY A 108 -19.43 -3.03 8.53
C GLY A 108 -18.05 -2.72 9.12
N ARG A 109 -18.04 -2.42 10.43
CA ARG A 109 -16.91 -1.95 11.27
C ARG A 109 -16.33 -0.59 10.87
N TYR A 110 -16.19 -0.31 9.58
CA TYR A 110 -15.62 0.91 9.04
C TYR A 110 -16.52 1.52 7.96
N VAL A 111 -16.40 2.83 7.76
CA VAL A 111 -17.08 3.56 6.68
C VAL A 111 -16.42 3.19 5.34
N PRO A 112 -17.21 2.90 4.29
CA PRO A 112 -16.72 2.77 2.92
C PRO A 112 -15.89 3.98 2.44
N TYR A 113 -15.10 3.78 1.40
CA TYR A 113 -14.44 4.84 0.65
C TYR A 113 -15.46 5.59 -0.24
N ASP A 114 -16.33 4.86 -0.95
CA ASP A 114 -17.48 5.41 -1.70
C ASP A 114 -18.83 4.90 -1.17
N ASP A 115 -19.89 5.73 -1.20
CA ASP A 115 -21.24 5.34 -0.76
C ASP A 115 -22.12 4.89 -1.93
N PHE A 116 -21.77 3.74 -2.49
CA PHE A 116 -22.50 3.10 -3.58
C PHE A 116 -23.87 2.53 -3.14
N ALA A 117 -24.86 2.56 -4.03
CA ALA A 117 -26.17 1.96 -3.79
C ALA A 117 -26.20 0.48 -4.18
N VAL A 118 -26.84 -0.35 -3.35
CA VAL A 118 -27.16 -1.76 -3.65
C VAL A 118 -28.66 -1.88 -3.94
N PRO A 119 -29.13 -2.69 -4.91
CA PRO A 119 -30.56 -2.84 -5.20
C PRO A 119 -31.35 -3.37 -3.99
N GLU A 120 -32.52 -2.78 -3.71
CA GLU A 120 -33.37 -3.10 -2.54
C GLU A 120 -33.78 -4.59 -2.44
N SER A 121 -33.71 -5.34 -3.54
CA SER A 121 -33.98 -6.77 -3.60
C SER A 121 -32.84 -7.66 -3.07
N VAL A 122 -31.69 -7.09 -2.71
CA VAL A 122 -30.50 -7.79 -2.24
C VAL A 122 -30.40 -7.66 -0.72
N ASP A 123 -30.54 -8.77 0.00
CA ASP A 123 -30.26 -8.80 1.43
C ASP A 123 -28.74 -8.80 1.68
N VAL A 124 -28.20 -7.59 1.84
CA VAL A 124 -26.78 -7.35 2.17
C VAL A 124 -26.35 -8.07 3.45
N SER A 125 -27.27 -8.31 4.40
CA SER A 125 -26.94 -8.96 5.68
C SER A 125 -26.75 -10.49 5.58
N SER A 126 -27.15 -11.09 4.45
CA SER A 126 -26.88 -12.49 4.12
C SER A 126 -25.91 -12.69 2.96
N ALA A 127 -25.36 -11.60 2.41
CA ALA A 127 -24.43 -11.64 1.27
C ALA A 127 -23.08 -12.25 1.64
N SER A 128 -22.53 -13.10 0.76
CA SER A 128 -21.19 -13.67 0.91
C SER A 128 -20.13 -12.61 0.64
N PRO A 129 -19.29 -12.25 1.63
CA PRO A 129 -18.23 -11.26 1.43
C PRO A 129 -17.09 -11.82 0.58
N ASP A 130 -16.92 -13.15 0.51
CA ASP A 130 -15.97 -13.81 -0.38
C ASP A 130 -16.39 -13.68 -1.85
N ALA A 131 -17.68 -13.88 -2.14
CA ALA A 131 -18.22 -13.64 -3.48
C ALA A 131 -18.18 -12.15 -3.85
N ALA A 132 -18.54 -11.26 -2.92
CA ALA A 132 -18.49 -9.81 -3.15
C ALA A 132 -17.07 -9.31 -3.42
N THR A 133 -16.08 -9.79 -2.67
CA THR A 133 -14.65 -9.54 -2.91
C THR A 133 -14.22 -10.00 -4.31
N ALA A 134 -14.60 -11.23 -4.69
CA ALA A 134 -14.26 -11.80 -5.99
C ALA A 134 -14.84 -10.98 -7.15
N THR A 135 -16.13 -10.62 -7.07
CA THR A 135 -16.81 -9.85 -8.12
C THR A 135 -16.27 -8.42 -8.19
N ALA A 136 -16.06 -7.75 -7.05
CA ALA A 136 -15.56 -6.37 -7.05
C ALA A 136 -14.18 -6.26 -7.74
N ALA A 137 -13.24 -7.13 -7.37
CA ALA A 137 -11.92 -7.19 -8.00
C ALA A 137 -12.01 -7.56 -9.49
N TYR A 138 -12.75 -8.62 -9.83
CA TYR A 138 -12.90 -9.08 -11.21
C TYR A 138 -13.53 -8.02 -12.13
N THR A 139 -14.58 -7.34 -11.68
CA THR A 139 -15.29 -6.33 -12.45
C THR A 139 -14.42 -5.10 -12.71
N ILE A 140 -13.66 -4.61 -11.72
CA ILE A 140 -12.67 -3.54 -11.96
C ILE A 140 -11.61 -3.98 -12.98
N LEU A 141 -10.99 -5.15 -12.78
CA LEU A 141 -9.91 -5.66 -13.62
C LEU A 141 -10.31 -5.98 -15.07
N THR A 142 -11.58 -6.23 -15.33
CA THR A 142 -12.14 -6.51 -16.67
C THR A 142 -12.95 -5.35 -17.25
N SER A 143 -13.13 -4.25 -16.50
CA SER A 143 -13.83 -3.06 -16.98
C SER A 143 -13.10 -2.38 -18.14
N SER A 144 -13.87 -1.79 -19.06
CA SER A 144 -13.32 -0.83 -20.03
C SER A 144 -12.73 0.39 -19.32
N PHE A 145 -13.34 0.83 -18.21
CA PHE A 145 -12.87 1.95 -17.38
C PHE A 145 -11.41 1.83 -16.94
N LEU A 146 -10.91 0.64 -16.61
CA LEU A 146 -9.53 0.45 -16.17
C LEU A 146 -8.53 0.54 -17.34
N HIS A 147 -8.96 0.35 -18.59
CA HIS A 147 -8.09 0.29 -19.79
C HIS A 147 -6.92 -0.71 -19.66
N LEU A 148 -7.05 -1.75 -18.82
CA LEU A 148 -5.96 -2.67 -18.51
C LEU A 148 -5.60 -3.54 -19.73
N ASN A 149 -4.38 -3.38 -20.25
CA ASN A 149 -3.86 -4.02 -21.46
C ASN A 149 -3.49 -5.51 -21.27
N LEU A 150 -4.40 -6.32 -20.72
CA LEU A 150 -4.20 -7.75 -20.52
C LEU A 150 -4.06 -8.49 -21.87
N PRO A 151 -3.05 -9.35 -22.05
CA PRO A 151 -3.02 -10.33 -23.14
C PRO A 151 -4.27 -11.21 -23.13
N ALA A 152 -4.82 -11.58 -24.29
CA ALA A 152 -6.08 -12.33 -24.38
C ALA A 152 -6.08 -13.65 -23.59
N SER A 153 -4.93 -14.35 -23.52
CA SER A 153 -4.77 -15.55 -22.68
C SER A 153 -4.85 -15.26 -21.18
N ALA A 154 -4.39 -14.09 -20.73
CA ALA A 154 -4.52 -13.64 -19.35
C ALA A 154 -5.96 -13.22 -19.01
N GLN A 155 -6.68 -12.60 -19.96
CA GLN A 155 -8.12 -12.32 -19.81
C GLN A 155 -8.93 -13.60 -19.62
N VAL A 156 -8.70 -14.61 -20.48
CA VAL A 156 -9.36 -15.93 -20.36
C VAL A 156 -9.02 -16.61 -19.03
N ALA A 157 -7.75 -16.56 -18.60
CA ALA A 157 -7.33 -17.12 -17.32
C ALA A 157 -7.95 -16.40 -16.10
N LEU A 158 -8.14 -15.08 -16.17
CA LEU A 158 -8.81 -14.29 -15.12
C LEU A 158 -10.30 -14.62 -15.03
N SER A 159 -10.99 -14.71 -16.17
CA SER A 159 -12.40 -15.13 -16.24
C SER A 159 -12.63 -16.57 -15.77
N ALA A 160 -11.71 -17.49 -16.09
CA ALA A 160 -11.75 -18.86 -15.57
C ALA A 160 -11.58 -18.86 -14.04
N LYS A 161 -10.56 -18.17 -13.50
CA LYS A 161 -10.36 -18.02 -12.05
C LYS A 161 -11.59 -17.49 -11.32
N TYR A 162 -12.28 -16.48 -11.89
CA TYR A 162 -13.50 -15.94 -11.32
C TYR A 162 -14.65 -16.96 -11.33
N ALA A 163 -14.89 -17.63 -12.46
CA ALA A 163 -15.94 -18.63 -12.59
C ALA A 163 -15.71 -19.82 -11.64
N ASP A 164 -14.47 -20.33 -11.54
CA ASP A 164 -14.09 -21.41 -10.63
C ASP A 164 -14.26 -20.98 -9.16
N TYR A 165 -13.92 -19.73 -8.81
CA TYR A 165 -14.08 -19.19 -7.46
C TYR A 165 -15.55 -19.12 -7.04
N ILE A 166 -16.41 -18.55 -7.88
CA ILE A 166 -17.85 -18.46 -7.63
C ILE A 166 -18.50 -19.86 -7.61
N ALA A 167 -18.10 -20.77 -8.49
CA ALA A 167 -18.64 -22.14 -8.52
C ALA A 167 -18.30 -22.93 -7.24
N ALA A 168 -17.07 -22.80 -6.72
CA ALA A 168 -16.63 -23.48 -5.50
C ALA A 168 -17.26 -22.88 -4.21
N LEU A 169 -17.76 -21.65 -4.25
CA LEU A 169 -18.63 -21.09 -3.19
C LEU A 169 -20.08 -21.63 -3.24
N GLY A 170 -20.45 -22.42 -4.26
CA GLY A 170 -21.80 -22.96 -4.48
C GLY A 170 -22.51 -22.38 -5.72
N GLY A 171 -21.93 -21.37 -6.38
CA GLY A 171 -22.48 -20.77 -7.60
C GLY A 171 -23.64 -19.79 -7.35
N VAL A 172 -24.17 -19.23 -8.44
CA VAL A 172 -25.25 -18.21 -8.42
C VAL A 172 -26.58 -18.73 -7.87
N GLN A 173 -26.70 -20.05 -7.68
CA GLN A 173 -27.83 -20.75 -7.10
C GLN A 173 -27.88 -20.60 -5.57
N GLU A 174 -26.73 -20.43 -4.90
CA GLU A 174 -26.69 -20.17 -3.46
C GLU A 174 -27.06 -18.71 -3.18
N PRO A 175 -28.12 -18.40 -2.39
CA PRO A 175 -28.61 -17.04 -2.22
C PRO A 175 -27.55 -16.06 -1.70
N ALA A 176 -26.71 -16.50 -0.74
CA ALA A 176 -25.63 -15.70 -0.20
C ALA A 176 -24.57 -15.34 -1.25
N VAL A 177 -24.22 -16.28 -2.14
CA VAL A 177 -23.26 -16.06 -3.23
C VAL A 177 -23.86 -15.10 -4.26
N SER A 178 -25.13 -15.31 -4.63
CA SER A 178 -25.87 -14.44 -5.55
C SER A 178 -25.97 -13.00 -5.03
N ALA A 179 -26.29 -12.81 -3.75
CA ALA A 179 -26.30 -11.51 -3.08
C ALA A 179 -24.90 -10.88 -2.98
N GLY A 180 -23.87 -11.70 -2.68
CA GLY A 180 -22.47 -11.25 -2.67
C GLY A 180 -22.02 -10.72 -4.02
N ILE A 181 -22.29 -11.45 -5.11
CA ILE A 181 -22.03 -10.99 -6.49
C ILE A 181 -22.72 -9.65 -6.76
N ALA A 182 -23.98 -9.50 -6.36
CA ALA A 182 -24.71 -8.24 -6.55
C ALA A 182 -24.10 -7.06 -5.77
N VAL A 183 -23.63 -7.27 -4.53
CA VAL A 183 -22.92 -6.25 -3.75
C VAL A 183 -21.56 -5.91 -4.37
N GLY A 184 -20.77 -6.91 -4.76
CA GLY A 184 -19.45 -6.70 -5.37
C GLY A 184 -19.52 -5.98 -6.71
N GLN A 185 -20.52 -6.31 -7.54
CA GLN A 185 -20.81 -5.60 -8.78
C GLN A 185 -21.26 -4.16 -8.53
N ALA A 186 -22.08 -3.93 -7.50
CA ALA A 186 -22.54 -2.58 -7.14
C ALA A 186 -21.39 -1.69 -6.63
N ALA A 187 -20.47 -2.23 -5.81
CA ALA A 187 -19.29 -1.52 -5.34
C ALA A 187 -18.35 -1.13 -6.48
N ALA A 188 -18.05 -2.09 -7.38
CA ALA A 188 -17.22 -1.82 -8.55
C ALA A 188 -17.87 -0.83 -9.52
N ASN A 189 -19.19 -0.89 -9.72
CA ASN A 189 -19.91 0.06 -10.57
C ASN A 189 -19.97 1.46 -9.96
N GLY A 190 -20.27 1.61 -8.66
CA GLY A 190 -20.28 2.92 -7.98
C GLY A 190 -18.93 3.61 -8.07
N LEU A 191 -17.85 2.85 -7.82
CA LEU A 191 -16.49 3.35 -8.03
C LEU A 191 -16.23 3.73 -9.50
N ILE A 192 -16.64 2.93 -10.48
CA ILE A 192 -16.49 3.30 -11.91
C ILE A 192 -17.27 4.58 -12.23
N ASP A 193 -18.47 4.77 -11.68
CA ASP A 193 -19.33 5.92 -11.94
C ASP A 193 -18.78 7.22 -11.30
N ASP A 194 -18.24 7.20 -10.08
CA ASP A 194 -17.51 8.36 -9.54
C ASP A 194 -16.18 8.59 -10.29
N ARG A 195 -15.39 7.53 -10.52
CA ARG A 195 -14.04 7.65 -11.06
C ARG A 195 -13.99 7.91 -12.58
N THR A 196 -15.10 7.77 -13.31
CA THR A 196 -15.12 8.01 -14.77
C THR A 196 -14.72 9.45 -15.11
N GLY A 197 -13.63 9.58 -15.88
CA GLY A 197 -13.03 10.87 -16.23
C GLY A 197 -12.01 11.40 -15.22
N ASP A 198 -11.61 10.61 -14.23
CA ASP A 198 -10.59 11.00 -13.25
C ASP A 198 -9.18 11.17 -13.83
N ARG A 199 -8.90 10.57 -14.99
CA ARG A 199 -7.61 10.63 -15.69
C ARG A 199 -7.79 10.63 -17.21
N ASP A 200 -6.83 11.24 -17.90
CA ASP A 200 -6.68 11.16 -19.35
C ASP A 200 -5.31 10.57 -19.68
N GLU A 201 -5.27 9.27 -19.93
CA GLU A 201 -4.01 8.56 -20.22
C GLU A 201 -3.44 8.88 -21.61
N SER A 202 -4.14 9.66 -22.44
CA SER A 202 -3.64 10.13 -23.73
C SER A 202 -2.68 11.33 -23.62
N ILE A 203 -2.62 11.98 -22.44
CA ILE A 203 -1.69 13.09 -22.20
C ILE A 203 -0.25 12.60 -22.40
N THR A 204 0.47 13.29 -23.27
CA THR A 204 1.90 13.08 -23.55
C THR A 204 2.70 14.31 -23.15
N PHE A 205 4.01 14.13 -22.94
CA PHE A 205 4.92 15.21 -22.62
C PHE A 205 6.23 15.03 -23.40
N THR A 206 6.69 16.09 -24.05
CA THR A 206 7.99 16.15 -24.73
C THR A 206 8.86 17.17 -23.99
N PRO A 207 10.00 16.77 -23.41
CA PRO A 207 10.89 17.71 -22.76
C PRO A 207 11.52 18.69 -23.75
N GLY A 208 11.93 19.85 -23.24
CA GLY A 208 12.70 20.83 -23.99
C GLY A 208 14.13 20.37 -24.29
N PRO A 209 14.91 21.23 -24.99
CA PRO A 209 16.35 21.02 -25.14
C PRO A 209 17.05 21.08 -23.78
N LEU A 210 18.22 20.45 -23.70
CA LEU A 210 19.09 20.50 -22.53
C LEU A 210 19.33 21.95 -22.10
N SER A 211 19.06 22.24 -20.84
CA SER A 211 19.16 23.57 -20.23
C SER A 211 19.54 23.43 -18.74
N PRO A 212 20.10 24.48 -18.10
CA PRO A 212 20.55 24.39 -16.71
C PRO A 212 19.39 24.05 -15.77
N GLY A 213 19.44 22.86 -15.16
CA GLY A 213 18.37 22.38 -14.28
C GLY A 213 17.16 21.74 -14.99
N GLY A 214 16.99 21.97 -16.30
CA GLY A 214 15.84 21.52 -17.07
C GLY A 214 15.92 20.04 -17.47
N TRP A 215 14.87 19.29 -17.16
CA TRP A 215 14.78 17.87 -17.49
C TRP A 215 14.63 17.64 -19.00
N THR A 216 15.42 16.69 -19.48
CA THR A 216 15.28 16.05 -20.78
C THR A 216 15.62 14.58 -20.65
N PHE A 217 15.35 13.77 -21.67
CA PHE A 217 15.57 12.32 -21.60
C PHE A 217 17.05 12.00 -21.32
N ALA A 218 17.27 11.10 -20.37
CA ALA A 218 18.60 10.51 -20.18
C ALA A 218 18.98 9.66 -21.40
N PRO A 219 20.27 9.52 -21.75
CA PRO A 219 20.70 8.68 -22.86
C PRO A 219 20.22 7.21 -22.74
N PRO A 220 20.11 6.48 -23.87
CA PRO A 220 19.90 5.02 -23.87
C PRO A 220 20.88 4.30 -22.91
N PRO A 221 20.44 3.24 -22.21
CA PRO A 221 19.21 2.47 -22.40
C PRO A 221 17.95 3.05 -21.74
N SER A 222 18.00 4.27 -21.20
CA SER A 222 16.80 4.97 -20.68
C SER A 222 15.74 5.13 -21.79
N LEU A 223 14.45 4.98 -21.45
CA LEU A 223 13.36 5.13 -22.43
C LEU A 223 13.22 6.60 -22.88
N GLN A 224 12.95 6.80 -24.17
CA GLN A 224 12.86 8.12 -24.82
C GLN A 224 11.41 8.61 -24.96
N SER A 225 10.60 8.37 -23.94
CA SER A 225 9.18 8.74 -23.84
C SER A 225 8.86 9.13 -22.40
N ALA A 226 7.96 10.09 -22.16
CA ALA A 226 7.67 10.54 -20.79
C ALA A 226 6.78 9.53 -20.04
N GLN A 227 7.17 9.16 -18.82
CA GLN A 227 6.40 8.24 -17.98
C GLN A 227 5.17 8.95 -17.38
N THR A 228 3.98 8.54 -17.84
CA THR A 228 2.66 8.83 -17.24
C THR A 228 2.46 10.28 -16.80
N PRO A 229 2.66 11.29 -17.67
CA PRO A 229 2.48 12.70 -17.29
C PRO A 229 1.06 13.03 -16.85
N TRP A 230 0.05 12.24 -17.27
CA TRP A 230 -1.33 12.34 -16.82
C TRP A 230 -1.51 12.22 -15.30
N VAL A 231 -0.64 11.48 -14.60
CA VAL A 231 -0.69 11.29 -13.14
C VAL A 231 -0.45 12.61 -12.40
N ALA A 232 0.18 13.61 -13.04
CA ALA A 232 0.36 14.94 -12.48
C ALA A 232 -0.93 15.78 -12.45
N VAL A 233 -1.98 15.37 -13.16
CA VAL A 233 -3.22 16.14 -13.35
C VAL A 233 -4.51 15.32 -13.16
N MET A 234 -4.41 14.04 -12.80
CA MET A 234 -5.57 13.21 -12.45
C MET A 234 -6.29 13.77 -11.21
N ARG A 235 -7.59 13.48 -11.08
CA ARG A 235 -8.30 13.64 -9.80
C ARG A 235 -7.75 12.58 -8.82
N PRO A 236 -7.23 12.94 -7.63
CA PRO A 236 -6.79 11.95 -6.64
C PRO A 236 -7.98 11.15 -6.07
N PHE A 237 -7.71 10.13 -5.25
CA PHE A 237 -8.74 9.39 -4.52
C PHE A 237 -9.18 10.11 -3.24
N MET A 238 -8.23 10.67 -2.48
CA MET A 238 -8.42 11.18 -1.11
C MET A 238 -7.81 12.58 -0.87
N LEU A 239 -6.98 13.08 -1.79
CA LEU A 239 -6.49 14.46 -1.82
C LEU A 239 -7.44 15.38 -2.61
N ASP A 240 -7.54 16.64 -2.18
CA ASP A 240 -8.35 17.68 -2.85
C ASP A 240 -7.81 18.03 -4.26
N SER A 241 -6.49 17.88 -4.46
CA SER A 241 -5.80 18.01 -5.76
C SER A 241 -4.41 17.35 -5.72
N PRO A 242 -3.80 16.99 -6.87
CA PRO A 242 -2.41 16.52 -6.90
C PRO A 242 -1.44 17.54 -6.28
N SER A 243 -1.71 18.84 -6.51
CA SER A 243 -0.91 19.94 -6.00
C SER A 243 -0.99 20.17 -4.48
N GLN A 244 -1.91 19.50 -3.76
CA GLN A 244 -2.18 19.75 -2.34
C GLN A 244 -0.94 19.62 -1.45
N PHE A 245 -0.08 18.66 -1.74
CA PHE A 245 1.19 18.43 -1.01
C PHE A 245 2.42 18.51 -1.90
N ARG A 246 2.35 19.31 -2.98
CA ARG A 246 3.50 19.64 -3.84
C ARG A 246 4.73 19.94 -3.00
N ALA A 247 5.86 19.34 -3.35
CA ALA A 247 7.13 19.54 -2.65
C ALA A 247 7.59 21.01 -2.73
N ASP A 248 8.34 21.49 -1.73
CA ASP A 248 9.01 22.79 -1.82
C ASP A 248 10.02 22.79 -2.99
N PRO A 249 10.37 23.95 -3.59
CA PRO A 249 11.21 23.97 -4.80
C PRO A 249 12.58 23.30 -4.64
N PRO A 250 13.10 22.64 -5.70
CA PRO A 250 14.40 21.97 -5.65
C PRO A 250 15.54 22.95 -5.33
N PRO A 251 16.61 22.51 -4.62
CA PRO A 251 17.73 23.38 -4.27
C PRO A 251 18.34 24.06 -5.49
N ALA A 252 18.38 25.40 -5.47
CA ALA A 252 18.88 26.21 -6.58
C ALA A 252 20.31 25.80 -6.99
N LEU A 253 20.60 25.78 -8.30
CA LEU A 253 21.86 25.27 -8.85
C LEU A 253 23.10 26.00 -8.32
N SER A 254 23.00 27.30 -8.05
CA SER A 254 24.09 28.11 -7.46
C SER A 254 24.31 27.85 -5.96
N SER A 255 23.46 27.06 -5.31
CA SER A 255 23.50 26.85 -3.85
C SER A 255 24.63 25.89 -3.43
N ARG A 256 25.16 26.13 -2.23
CA ARG A 256 26.05 25.19 -1.54
C ARG A 256 25.35 23.87 -1.16
N GLN A 257 24.02 23.81 -1.20
CA GLN A 257 23.27 22.57 -0.96
C GLN A 257 23.31 21.69 -2.20
N TRP A 258 22.82 22.19 -3.34
CA TRP A 258 22.84 21.46 -4.60
C TRP A 258 24.23 20.92 -4.94
N ALA A 259 25.28 21.74 -4.77
CA ALA A 259 26.66 21.31 -5.00
C ALA A 259 27.12 20.13 -4.11
N ARG A 260 26.66 20.03 -2.84
CA ARG A 260 26.99 18.88 -1.99
C ARG A 260 26.30 17.61 -2.49
N GLU A 261 25.00 17.72 -2.79
CA GLU A 261 24.18 16.58 -3.21
C GLU A 261 24.54 16.09 -4.61
N PHE A 262 24.89 17.00 -5.52
CA PHE A 262 25.51 16.68 -6.80
C PHE A 262 26.78 15.84 -6.62
N ASN A 263 27.70 16.28 -5.75
CA ASN A 263 28.97 15.58 -5.55
C ASN A 263 28.79 14.25 -4.78
N GLU A 264 27.83 14.17 -3.86
CA GLU A 264 27.42 12.93 -3.20
C GLU A 264 26.90 11.91 -4.22
N VAL A 265 25.97 12.28 -5.10
CA VAL A 265 25.46 11.39 -6.15
C VAL A 265 26.52 11.08 -7.18
N LYS A 266 27.41 12.02 -7.55
CA LYS A 266 28.54 11.76 -8.45
C LYS A 266 29.47 10.69 -7.88
N ALA A 267 29.79 10.77 -6.60
CA ALA A 267 30.70 9.83 -5.93
C ALA A 267 30.05 8.48 -5.64
N TYR A 268 28.89 8.45 -4.96
CA TYR A 268 28.24 7.21 -4.52
C TYR A 268 27.27 6.60 -5.54
N GLY A 269 26.80 7.37 -6.52
CA GLY A 269 25.84 6.91 -7.52
C GLY A 269 26.46 6.29 -8.77
N ALA A 270 27.76 6.50 -9.02
CA ALA A 270 28.46 6.03 -10.22
C ALA A 270 28.41 4.50 -10.37
N ALA A 271 28.26 3.99 -11.59
CA ALA A 271 28.31 2.55 -11.88
C ALA A 271 29.61 1.92 -11.36
N ASN A 272 30.73 2.60 -11.57
CA ASN A 272 32.09 2.24 -11.14
C ASN A 272 32.56 2.96 -9.86
N SER A 273 31.64 3.33 -8.96
CA SER A 273 31.98 4.04 -7.71
C SER A 273 33.06 3.31 -6.90
N SER A 274 34.12 4.03 -6.52
CA SER A 274 35.20 3.57 -5.64
C SER A 274 34.94 3.81 -4.16
N VAL A 275 33.82 4.48 -3.80
CA VAL A 275 33.46 4.83 -2.42
C VAL A 275 32.16 4.18 -1.95
N ARG A 276 31.28 3.75 -2.86
CA ARG A 276 30.06 3.00 -2.52
C ARG A 276 30.43 1.58 -2.09
N SER A 277 30.03 1.18 -0.90
CA SER A 277 30.30 -0.17 -0.37
C SER A 277 29.47 -1.26 -1.08
N PRO A 278 29.82 -2.56 -0.90
CA PRO A 278 28.99 -3.66 -1.39
C PRO A 278 27.57 -3.63 -0.82
N GLU A 279 27.40 -3.32 0.47
CA GLU A 279 26.08 -3.22 1.11
C GLU A 279 25.28 -2.02 0.58
N GLN A 280 25.93 -0.87 0.36
CA GLN A 280 25.27 0.27 -0.28
C GLN A 280 24.83 -0.03 -1.71
N THR A 281 25.58 -0.88 -2.43
CA THR A 281 25.24 -1.38 -3.76
C THR A 281 24.07 -2.38 -3.70
N ALA A 282 24.03 -3.25 -2.69
CA ALA A 282 22.93 -4.18 -2.45
C ALA A 282 21.63 -3.44 -2.08
N ILE A 283 21.71 -2.41 -1.24
CA ILE A 283 20.57 -1.52 -0.91
C ILE A 283 20.05 -0.80 -2.16
N ALA A 284 20.93 -0.24 -2.98
CA ALA A 284 20.51 0.42 -4.23
C ALA A 284 19.77 -0.55 -5.19
N LYS A 285 20.20 -1.81 -5.25
CA LYS A 285 19.61 -2.89 -6.07
C LYS A 285 18.28 -3.42 -5.51
N PHE A 286 18.18 -3.58 -4.19
CA PHE A 286 16.96 -4.04 -3.50
C PHE A 286 15.74 -3.21 -3.87
N TRP A 287 15.91 -1.89 -3.89
CA TRP A 287 14.89 -0.91 -4.25
C TRP A 287 14.78 -0.68 -5.78
N ASN A 288 15.11 -1.68 -6.61
CA ASN A 288 14.82 -1.68 -8.05
C ASN A 288 13.81 -2.79 -8.46
N ALA A 289 13.20 -3.46 -7.48
CA ALA A 289 12.10 -4.40 -7.67
C ALA A 289 10.85 -3.71 -8.28
N ASN A 290 9.91 -4.50 -8.78
CA ASN A 290 8.64 -4.00 -9.30
C ASN A 290 7.74 -3.49 -8.15
N ALA A 291 7.54 -2.17 -8.05
CA ALA A 291 6.79 -1.52 -6.98
C ALA A 291 5.43 -2.18 -6.67
N VAL A 292 4.62 -2.49 -7.69
CA VAL A 292 3.30 -3.13 -7.52
C VAL A 292 3.39 -4.43 -6.72
N ASN A 293 4.35 -5.31 -7.03
CA ASN A 293 4.63 -6.51 -6.25
C ASN A 293 5.17 -6.19 -4.84
N GLN A 294 6.05 -5.20 -4.73
CA GLN A 294 6.79 -4.88 -3.51
C GLN A 294 5.87 -4.35 -2.40
N SER A 295 5.07 -3.32 -2.71
CA SER A 295 4.12 -2.69 -1.78
C SER A 295 3.00 -3.66 -1.39
N ASN A 296 2.37 -4.33 -2.38
CA ASN A 296 1.29 -5.28 -2.10
C ASN A 296 1.73 -6.51 -1.29
N GLN A 297 2.91 -7.09 -1.57
CA GLN A 297 3.40 -8.17 -0.71
C GLN A 297 3.82 -7.68 0.67
N ALA A 298 4.30 -6.44 0.83
CA ALA A 298 4.54 -5.87 2.16
C ALA A 298 3.23 -5.70 2.95
N PHE A 299 2.14 -5.27 2.31
CA PHE A 299 0.81 -5.21 2.92
C PHE A 299 0.29 -6.62 3.30
N GLN A 300 0.43 -7.61 2.42
CA GLN A 300 0.08 -9.01 2.68
C GLN A 300 0.91 -9.61 3.84
N ASP A 301 2.23 -9.42 3.84
CA ASP A 301 3.14 -9.89 4.89
C ASP A 301 2.78 -9.26 6.25
N VAL A 302 2.39 -7.98 6.29
CA VAL A 302 1.92 -7.31 7.52
C VAL A 302 0.57 -7.84 7.99
N ALA A 303 -0.42 -7.98 7.10
CA ALA A 303 -1.71 -8.54 7.48
C ALA A 303 -1.60 -9.99 7.99
N LEU A 304 -0.73 -10.79 7.37
CA LEU A 304 -0.44 -12.17 7.79
C LEU A 304 0.30 -12.20 9.14
N ALA A 305 1.36 -11.42 9.31
CA ALA A 305 2.15 -11.37 10.55
C ALA A 305 1.36 -10.89 11.77
N HIS A 306 0.34 -10.04 11.56
CA HIS A 306 -0.53 -9.53 12.60
C HIS A 306 -1.89 -10.25 12.70
N GLY A 307 -2.11 -11.31 11.91
CA GLY A 307 -3.31 -12.14 11.98
C GLY A 307 -4.60 -11.39 11.66
N MET A 308 -4.57 -10.49 10.68
CA MET A 308 -5.74 -9.68 10.32
C MET A 308 -6.86 -10.54 9.72
N ASP A 309 -8.08 -10.26 10.15
CA ASP A 309 -9.29 -10.83 9.56
C ASP A 309 -9.61 -10.22 8.18
N LEU A 310 -10.69 -10.68 7.54
CA LEU A 310 -11.10 -10.26 6.21
C LEU A 310 -11.19 -8.73 6.07
N VAL A 311 -11.90 -8.08 7.00
CA VAL A 311 -12.12 -6.62 7.00
C VAL A 311 -10.84 -5.87 7.35
N GLY A 312 -10.01 -6.40 8.26
CA GLY A 312 -8.69 -5.85 8.55
C GLY A 312 -7.75 -5.88 7.35
N THR A 313 -7.81 -6.97 6.58
CA THR A 313 -7.01 -7.16 5.35
C THR A 313 -7.48 -6.21 4.25
N ALA A 314 -8.81 -6.12 4.03
CA ALA A 314 -9.40 -5.19 3.05
C ALA A 314 -9.03 -3.74 3.38
N ARG A 315 -9.13 -3.37 4.67
CA ARG A 315 -8.78 -2.04 5.15
C ARG A 315 -7.29 -1.74 4.95
N LEU A 316 -6.37 -2.66 5.26
CA LEU A 316 -4.94 -2.42 5.06
C LEU A 316 -4.59 -2.25 3.57
N LEU A 317 -5.10 -3.12 2.70
CA LEU A 317 -4.76 -3.09 1.27
C LEU A 317 -5.34 -1.85 0.58
N ALA A 318 -6.61 -1.50 0.84
CA ALA A 318 -7.19 -0.27 0.31
C ALA A 318 -6.53 0.99 0.90
N MET A 319 -6.20 1.01 2.20
CA MET A 319 -5.39 2.11 2.76
C MET A 319 -4.03 2.21 2.06
N GLY A 320 -3.39 1.08 1.74
CA GLY A 320 -2.10 0.99 1.03
C GLY A 320 -2.15 1.53 -0.39
N ASP A 321 -2.84 0.82 -1.29
CA ASP A 321 -2.83 1.17 -2.71
C ASP A 321 -3.41 2.58 -2.97
N LEU A 322 -4.35 3.08 -2.15
CA LEU A 322 -4.85 4.45 -2.30
C LEU A 322 -3.90 5.53 -1.76
N VAL A 323 -3.13 5.30 -0.68
CA VAL A 323 -2.10 6.29 -0.30
C VAL A 323 -0.91 6.28 -1.24
N ASP A 324 -0.55 5.13 -1.80
CA ASP A 324 0.49 5.04 -2.84
C ASP A 324 0.04 5.71 -4.14
N SER A 325 -1.24 5.57 -4.52
CA SER A 325 -1.85 6.29 -5.65
C SER A 325 -1.77 7.82 -5.47
N ASP A 326 -2.19 8.32 -4.31
CA ASP A 326 -2.26 9.77 -4.04
C ASP A 326 -0.89 10.39 -3.75
N ALA A 327 0.00 9.66 -3.07
CA ALA A 327 1.40 10.03 -2.98
C ALA A 327 2.04 10.07 -4.37
N GLY A 328 1.74 9.08 -5.24
CA GLY A 328 2.10 9.06 -6.64
C GLY A 328 1.64 10.31 -7.39
N ALA A 329 0.35 10.66 -7.30
CA ALA A 329 -0.24 11.86 -7.92
C ALA A 329 0.49 13.16 -7.49
N ALA A 330 0.65 13.39 -6.18
CA ALA A 330 1.34 14.59 -5.68
C ALA A 330 2.84 14.62 -5.99
N CYS A 331 3.48 13.46 -6.08
CA CYS A 331 4.87 13.31 -6.50
C CYS A 331 5.02 13.62 -8.01
N TRP A 332 4.08 13.19 -8.85
CA TRP A 332 4.06 13.49 -10.29
C TRP A 332 3.68 14.94 -10.59
N ASP A 333 2.74 15.55 -9.86
CA ASP A 333 2.49 17.00 -9.88
C ASP A 333 3.79 17.78 -9.66
N SER A 334 4.50 17.47 -8.57
CA SER A 334 5.78 18.10 -8.26
C SER A 334 6.82 17.91 -9.38
N LYS A 335 6.91 16.70 -9.94
CA LYS A 335 7.83 16.36 -11.05
C LYS A 335 7.57 17.16 -12.32
N TYR A 336 6.32 17.22 -12.77
CA TYR A 336 5.94 17.91 -14.00
C TYR A 336 5.75 19.43 -13.81
N HIS A 337 5.63 19.90 -12.56
CA HIS A 337 5.73 21.31 -12.21
C HIS A 337 7.18 21.83 -12.23
N TYR A 338 8.12 21.12 -11.59
CA TYR A 338 9.52 21.58 -11.48
C TYR A 338 10.42 21.16 -12.64
N LEU A 339 10.08 20.08 -13.35
CA LEU A 339 10.84 19.54 -14.49
C LEU A 339 12.36 19.44 -14.21
N PHE A 340 12.75 19.00 -13.02
CA PHE A 340 14.16 19.05 -12.59
C PHE A 340 15.00 17.91 -13.19
N TRP A 341 16.23 18.24 -13.60
CA TRP A 341 17.13 17.34 -14.32
C TRP A 341 17.71 16.19 -13.48
N ARG A 342 17.86 15.02 -14.13
CA ARG A 342 18.43 13.81 -13.53
C ARG A 342 19.94 13.95 -13.29
N PRO A 343 20.52 13.23 -12.29
CA PRO A 343 21.95 13.33 -11.99
C PRO A 343 22.85 13.03 -13.19
N ILE A 344 22.51 12.06 -14.06
CA ILE A 344 23.27 11.80 -15.29
C ILE A 344 23.34 13.01 -16.23
N MET A 345 22.28 13.83 -16.31
CA MET A 345 22.26 15.03 -17.13
C MET A 345 23.06 16.15 -16.48
N ALA A 346 22.88 16.35 -15.17
CA ALA A 346 23.62 17.35 -14.42
C ALA A 346 25.13 17.07 -14.41
N ILE A 347 25.55 15.83 -14.14
CA ILE A 347 26.96 15.47 -13.95
C ILE A 347 27.72 15.52 -15.28
N ARG A 348 27.10 15.10 -16.39
CA ARG A 348 27.73 15.16 -17.71
C ARG A 348 27.89 16.58 -18.26
N ASN A 349 27.06 17.52 -17.81
CA ASN A 349 26.98 18.89 -18.34
C ASN A 349 27.08 19.94 -17.20
N ALA A 350 27.89 19.69 -16.17
CA ALA A 350 27.89 20.50 -14.96
C ALA A 350 28.38 21.95 -15.19
N GLU A 351 29.12 22.19 -16.28
CA GLU A 351 29.51 23.52 -16.72
C GLU A 351 28.31 24.42 -17.06
N ILE A 352 27.19 23.88 -17.59
CA ILE A 352 25.99 24.70 -17.84
C ILE A 352 25.26 25.07 -16.54
N ALA A 353 25.49 24.37 -15.43
CA ALA A 353 24.91 24.72 -14.13
C ALA A 353 25.51 26.00 -13.51
N GLY A 354 26.69 26.44 -14.00
CA GLY A 354 27.35 27.66 -13.54
C GLY A 354 27.88 27.63 -12.10
N ASN A 355 27.89 26.47 -11.42
CA ASN A 355 28.36 26.34 -10.05
C ASN A 355 29.83 25.87 -10.00
N PRO A 356 30.78 26.67 -9.47
CA PRO A 356 32.20 26.31 -9.46
C PRO A 356 32.53 25.15 -8.50
N ALA A 357 31.59 24.74 -7.63
CA ALA A 357 31.75 23.58 -6.76
C ALA A 357 31.27 22.25 -7.39
N THR A 358 30.78 22.25 -8.64
CA THR A 358 30.38 21.05 -9.38
C THR A 358 31.21 20.87 -10.64
N GLN A 359 32.05 19.85 -10.68
CA GLN A 359 32.86 19.53 -11.85
C GLN A 359 32.12 18.55 -12.78
N PRO A 360 32.18 18.72 -14.12
CA PRO A 360 31.57 17.78 -15.04
C PRO A 360 32.28 16.42 -15.05
N ASP A 361 31.62 15.42 -15.60
CA ASP A 361 32.17 14.12 -16.02
C ASP A 361 31.29 13.58 -17.16
N PRO A 362 31.67 13.84 -18.43
CA PRO A 362 30.91 13.40 -19.59
C PRO A 362 30.77 11.87 -19.73
N ALA A 363 31.64 11.10 -19.08
CA ALA A 363 31.62 9.63 -19.13
C ALA A 363 30.68 9.02 -18.07
N TRP A 364 30.42 9.74 -16.98
CA TRP A 364 29.66 9.25 -15.81
C TRP A 364 28.37 8.51 -16.17
N THR A 365 28.15 7.36 -15.53
CA THR A 365 26.88 6.61 -15.59
C THR A 365 26.41 6.26 -14.18
N PRO A 366 25.09 6.25 -13.93
CA PRO A 366 24.52 5.76 -12.68
C PRO A 366 24.64 4.24 -12.57
N LEU A 367 24.57 3.70 -11.35
CA LEU A 367 24.51 2.25 -11.09
C LEU A 367 23.28 1.59 -11.73
N LEU A 368 22.14 2.29 -11.77
CA LEU A 368 20.89 1.78 -12.35
C LEU A 368 20.41 2.67 -13.50
N THR A 369 19.74 2.08 -14.50
CA THR A 369 19.15 2.80 -15.64
C THR A 369 18.26 3.94 -15.16
N THR A 370 18.42 5.13 -15.73
CA THR A 370 17.67 6.32 -15.30
C THR A 370 16.20 6.23 -15.77
N PRO A 371 15.22 6.33 -14.84
CA PRO A 371 13.81 6.33 -15.21
C PRO A 371 13.41 7.55 -16.05
N ASN A 372 12.46 7.34 -16.95
CA ASN A 372 12.03 8.26 -18.01
C ASN A 372 11.01 9.33 -17.55
N HIS A 373 11.29 9.97 -16.42
CA HIS A 373 10.49 11.05 -15.84
C HIS A 373 11.37 12.05 -15.06
N PRO A 374 10.89 13.28 -14.79
CA PRO A 374 11.63 14.29 -14.04
C PRO A 374 12.13 13.80 -12.67
N GLU A 375 13.22 14.40 -12.21
CA GLU A 375 13.96 13.93 -11.04
C GLU A 375 13.18 14.16 -9.74
N TYR A 376 12.70 15.38 -9.52
CA TYR A 376 12.36 15.90 -8.19
C TYR A 376 10.85 15.91 -7.88
N PRO A 377 10.39 15.48 -6.69
CA PRO A 377 11.09 14.70 -5.66
C PRO A 377 11.20 13.22 -6.09
N ALA A 378 11.88 12.37 -5.31
CA ALA A 378 12.07 10.96 -5.67
C ALA A 378 10.79 10.14 -5.46
N ALA A 379 10.39 9.36 -6.48
CA ALA A 379 9.15 8.57 -6.48
C ALA A 379 9.05 7.62 -5.28
N HIS A 380 10.02 6.73 -5.09
CA HIS A 380 10.02 5.83 -3.92
C HIS A 380 10.21 6.56 -2.58
N GLY A 381 10.63 7.83 -2.60
CA GLY A 381 10.54 8.67 -1.40
C GLY A 381 9.08 8.98 -1.07
N CYS A 382 8.29 9.35 -2.07
CA CYS A 382 6.84 9.57 -1.96
C CYS A 382 6.08 8.29 -1.58
N GLU A 383 6.32 7.19 -2.32
CA GLU A 383 5.65 5.88 -2.16
C GLU A 383 6.05 5.22 -0.82
N THR A 384 7.28 4.71 -0.70
CA THR A 384 7.77 4.05 0.54
C THR A 384 7.81 4.98 1.77
N GLY A 385 7.80 6.30 1.57
CA GLY A 385 7.61 7.27 2.66
C GLY A 385 6.18 7.29 3.22
N ALA A 386 5.18 7.10 2.36
CA ALA A 386 3.79 6.88 2.75
C ALA A 386 3.62 5.50 3.41
N GLU A 387 4.07 4.41 2.77
CA GLU A 387 4.06 3.05 3.31
C GLU A 387 4.58 3.00 4.78
N ALA A 388 5.73 3.63 5.03
CA ALA A 388 6.37 3.63 6.35
C ALA A 388 5.54 4.33 7.44
N GLU A 389 4.79 5.37 7.09
CA GLU A 389 3.86 6.07 8.00
C GLU A 389 2.52 5.32 8.13
N LEU A 390 2.03 4.70 7.05
CA LEU A 390 0.85 3.83 7.04
C LEU A 390 1.01 2.63 7.98
N PHE A 391 2.13 1.90 7.88
CA PHE A 391 2.44 0.79 8.79
C PHE A 391 2.42 1.26 10.26
N ALA A 392 2.91 2.47 10.54
CA ALA A 392 2.88 3.02 11.89
C ALA A 392 1.48 3.41 12.39
N ALA A 393 0.59 3.83 11.48
CA ALA A 393 -0.81 4.12 11.79
C ALA A 393 -1.58 2.83 12.10
N VAL A 394 -1.49 1.83 11.21
CA VAL A 394 -2.23 0.56 11.30
C VAL A 394 -1.78 -0.29 12.49
N LEU A 395 -0.46 -0.36 12.74
CA LEU A 395 0.09 -1.08 13.89
C LEU A 395 0.02 -0.28 15.20
N GLY A 396 -0.20 1.04 15.14
CA GLY A 396 -0.25 1.93 16.31
C GLY A 396 1.11 2.21 16.96
N THR A 397 2.20 1.97 16.24
CA THR A 397 3.57 2.04 16.78
C THR A 397 4.56 2.49 15.72
N ARG A 398 5.52 3.36 16.09
CA ARG A 398 6.66 3.71 15.22
C ARG A 398 7.81 2.68 15.27
N ARG A 399 7.66 1.63 16.09
CA ARG A 399 8.40 0.36 15.94
C ARG A 399 7.50 -0.56 15.13
N ILE A 400 7.80 -0.76 13.86
CA ILE A 400 6.91 -1.43 12.91
C ILE A 400 7.31 -2.89 12.66
N ASP A 401 8.61 -3.20 12.79
CA ASP A 401 9.18 -4.56 12.60
C ASP A 401 8.72 -5.27 11.30
N VAL A 402 8.48 -4.48 10.25
CA VAL A 402 7.99 -4.91 8.93
C VAL A 402 9.12 -5.49 8.09
N THR A 403 8.86 -6.59 7.39
CA THR A 403 9.77 -7.13 6.37
C THR A 403 9.27 -6.79 4.97
N ILE A 404 10.17 -6.33 4.11
CA ILE A 404 9.92 -6.02 2.70
C ILE A 404 10.79 -6.95 1.84
N ARG A 405 10.31 -7.29 0.65
CA ARG A 405 10.99 -8.15 -0.34
C ARG A 405 11.50 -7.31 -1.50
N GLY A 406 12.61 -7.70 -2.11
CA GLY A 406 13.22 -6.97 -3.22
C GLY A 406 14.31 -7.77 -3.90
N SER A 407 15.06 -7.10 -4.78
CA SER A 407 16.07 -7.78 -5.61
C SER A 407 17.47 -7.81 -5.00
N ALA A 408 18.14 -8.96 -5.06
CA ALA A 408 19.55 -9.09 -4.71
C ALA A 408 20.47 -8.49 -5.78
N ASP A 409 20.11 -8.56 -7.07
CA ASP A 409 20.97 -8.18 -8.20
C ASP A 409 20.56 -6.88 -8.93
N GLY A 410 19.37 -6.35 -8.67
CA GLY A 410 18.78 -5.17 -9.31
C GLY A 410 17.78 -5.51 -10.43
N THR A 411 17.50 -6.77 -10.70
CA THR A 411 16.51 -7.22 -11.69
C THR A 411 15.08 -6.98 -11.17
N PRO A 412 14.20 -6.24 -11.87
CA PRO A 412 12.88 -5.85 -11.33
C PRO A 412 11.88 -6.98 -11.00
N ASN A 413 12.18 -8.23 -11.39
CA ASN A 413 11.36 -9.41 -11.05
C ASN A 413 12.16 -10.45 -10.22
N ASP A 414 13.33 -10.10 -9.71
CA ASP A 414 14.02 -10.87 -8.66
C ASP A 414 13.50 -10.44 -7.28
N TRP A 415 13.29 -11.45 -6.43
CA TRP A 415 12.68 -11.35 -5.11
C TRP A 415 13.45 -12.13 -4.04
N SER A 416 14.69 -12.53 -4.36
CA SER A 416 15.53 -13.37 -3.50
C SER A 416 16.07 -12.63 -2.26
N ALA A 417 15.93 -11.30 -2.18
CA ALA A 417 16.34 -10.51 -1.03
C ALA A 417 15.16 -10.07 -0.15
N THR A 418 15.41 -9.98 1.15
CA THR A 418 14.49 -9.45 2.16
C THR A 418 15.22 -8.46 3.07
N ARG A 419 14.49 -7.47 3.59
CA ARG A 419 14.98 -6.51 4.59
C ARG A 419 13.91 -6.24 5.64
N THR A 420 14.29 -6.26 6.91
CA THR A 420 13.37 -6.04 8.04
C THR A 420 13.69 -4.72 8.73
N PHE A 421 12.67 -3.87 8.88
CA PHE A 421 12.79 -2.51 9.37
C PHE A 421 12.09 -2.36 10.72
N SER A 422 12.86 -2.39 11.81
CA SER A 422 12.30 -2.24 13.16
C SER A 422 11.63 -0.89 13.42
N ARG A 423 11.85 0.14 12.60
CA ARG A 423 11.20 1.46 12.73
C ARG A 423 10.92 2.11 11.39
N VAL A 424 9.92 2.98 11.40
CA VAL A 424 9.60 3.94 10.32
C VAL A 424 10.84 4.69 9.83
N SER A 425 11.66 5.17 10.78
CA SER A 425 12.89 5.92 10.52
C SER A 425 14.03 5.09 9.90
N ASP A 426 13.92 3.77 9.94
CA ASP A 426 14.92 2.86 9.36
C ASP A 426 14.58 2.58 7.89
N LEU A 427 13.30 2.32 7.59
CA LEU A 427 12.75 2.23 6.24
C LEU A 427 12.94 3.54 5.45
N GLN A 428 12.48 4.67 6.01
CA GLN A 428 12.64 6.01 5.40
C GLN A 428 14.11 6.38 5.15
N ARG A 429 15.02 5.99 6.04
CA ARG A 429 16.47 6.24 5.88
C ARG A 429 17.07 5.36 4.80
N GLU A 430 16.67 4.09 4.69
CA GLU A 430 17.21 3.19 3.68
C GLU A 430 16.76 3.59 2.27
N ILE A 431 15.48 3.91 2.05
CA ILE A 431 15.03 4.31 0.71
C ILE A 431 15.69 5.61 0.24
N VAL A 432 15.84 6.60 1.13
CA VAL A 432 16.56 7.86 0.86
C VAL A 432 18.02 7.63 0.49
N ASN A 433 18.68 6.65 1.10
CA ASN A 433 20.02 6.23 0.72
C ASN A 433 20.04 5.48 -0.62
N ALA A 434 19.12 4.55 -0.83
CA ALA A 434 19.07 3.70 -2.02
C ALA A 434 18.98 4.51 -3.32
N ARG A 435 18.15 5.57 -3.37
CA ARG A 435 17.97 6.38 -4.59
C ARG A 435 19.21 7.23 -4.93
N VAL A 436 19.99 7.64 -3.91
CA VAL A 436 21.28 8.33 -4.06
C VAL A 436 22.36 7.35 -4.51
N TRP A 437 22.49 6.19 -3.86
CA TRP A 437 23.49 5.15 -4.17
C TRP A 437 23.25 4.45 -5.53
N ALA A 438 22.01 4.46 -6.02
CA ALA A 438 21.65 4.06 -7.38
C ALA A 438 22.07 5.07 -8.47
N GLY A 439 22.42 6.30 -8.11
CA GLY A 439 22.71 7.39 -9.05
C GLY A 439 21.48 8.08 -9.65
N LEU A 440 20.29 7.87 -9.07
CA LEU A 440 19.01 8.22 -9.71
C LEU A 440 18.41 9.54 -9.23
N HIS A 441 18.71 9.95 -7.99
CA HIS A 441 18.10 11.09 -7.31
C HIS A 441 19.06 11.82 -6.36
N TYR A 442 18.81 13.11 -6.10
CA TYR A 442 19.55 13.89 -5.09
C TYR A 442 19.04 13.63 -3.66
N ARG A 443 19.78 14.07 -2.65
CA ARG A 443 19.48 13.81 -1.24
C ARG A 443 18.20 14.49 -0.78
N GLN A 444 18.04 15.79 -1.06
CA GLN A 444 16.82 16.55 -0.73
C GLN A 444 15.62 16.00 -1.51
N SER A 445 15.81 15.63 -2.78
CA SER A 445 14.77 15.03 -3.62
C SER A 445 14.13 13.79 -2.97
N ALA A 446 14.95 12.91 -2.38
CA ALA A 446 14.43 11.74 -1.68
C ALA A 446 13.84 12.07 -0.28
N LEU A 447 14.42 13.03 0.45
CA LEU A 447 13.88 13.49 1.73
C LEU A 447 12.50 14.17 1.58
N GLU A 448 12.35 15.06 0.61
CA GLU A 448 11.08 15.74 0.31
C GLU A 448 10.02 14.79 -0.22
N GLY A 449 10.42 13.72 -0.92
CA GLY A 449 9.53 12.60 -1.22
C GLY A 449 8.96 11.98 0.06
N VAL A 450 9.82 11.62 1.03
CA VAL A 450 9.38 11.04 2.32
C VAL A 450 8.49 12.01 3.10
N VAL A 451 8.77 13.31 3.05
CA VAL A 451 7.93 14.35 3.67
C VAL A 451 6.57 14.48 2.95
N LEU A 452 6.52 14.35 1.62
CA LEU A 452 5.30 14.38 0.81
C LEU A 452 4.43 13.15 1.09
N GLY A 453 4.97 11.93 1.00
CA GLY A 453 4.25 10.70 1.32
C GLY A 453 3.70 10.71 2.75
N GLY A 454 4.51 11.19 3.69
CA GLY A 454 4.08 11.41 5.07
C GLY A 454 2.91 12.41 5.19
N LYS A 455 2.93 13.56 4.50
CA LYS A 455 1.81 14.52 4.48
C LYS A 455 0.51 13.88 4.00
N VAL A 456 0.57 13.06 2.93
CA VAL A 456 -0.58 12.33 2.38
C VAL A 456 -1.20 11.45 3.46
N VAL A 457 -0.45 10.54 4.08
CA VAL A 457 -0.99 9.58 5.06
C VAL A 457 -1.60 10.28 6.30
N TYR A 458 -0.98 11.37 6.80
CA TYR A 458 -1.56 12.13 7.91
C TYR A 458 -2.83 12.91 7.52
N TRP A 459 -3.04 13.23 6.24
CA TRP A 459 -4.27 13.87 5.76
C TRP A 459 -5.39 12.84 5.53
N THR A 460 -5.09 11.78 4.79
CA THR A 460 -6.10 10.84 4.30
C THR A 460 -6.64 9.95 5.42
N LEU A 461 -5.77 9.43 6.30
CA LEU A 461 -6.17 8.55 7.42
C LEU A 461 -6.84 9.29 8.59
N GLN A 462 -7.01 10.61 8.51
CA GLN A 462 -7.90 11.40 9.37
C GLN A 462 -9.35 11.45 8.86
N ARG A 463 -9.60 11.03 7.61
CA ARG A 463 -10.84 11.29 6.86
C ARG A 463 -11.47 10.01 6.32
N TYR A 464 -10.65 9.13 5.76
CA TYR A 464 -11.06 7.88 5.12
C TYR A 464 -10.78 6.67 6.03
N PHE A 465 -11.42 5.54 5.72
CA PHE A 465 -11.27 4.27 6.46
C PHE A 465 -11.55 4.36 7.97
N LEU A 466 -12.41 5.29 8.39
CA LEU A 466 -12.73 5.53 9.80
C LEU A 466 -13.72 4.48 10.34
N PRO A 467 -13.73 4.19 11.65
CA PRO A 467 -14.75 3.32 12.25
C PRO A 467 -16.15 3.95 12.18
N CYS A 468 -17.19 3.12 12.08
CA CYS A 468 -18.57 3.60 12.17
C CYS A 468 -18.89 4.09 13.61
N GLU A 469 -19.69 5.14 13.77
CA GLU A 469 -20.19 5.56 15.08
C GLU A 469 -21.55 4.91 15.43
N PRO A 470 -21.86 4.66 16.72
CA PRO A 470 -21.01 4.82 17.90
C PRO A 470 -20.42 3.46 18.34
N TRP A 471 -19.23 3.09 17.85
CA TRP A 471 -18.60 1.81 18.18
C TRP A 471 -18.18 1.70 19.66
N THR A 472 -18.85 0.81 20.42
CA THR A 472 -18.65 0.67 21.87
C THR A 472 -17.46 -0.19 22.29
N GLU A 473 -16.83 -0.95 21.39
CA GLU A 473 -15.63 -1.76 21.68
C GLU A 473 -14.39 -1.22 20.98
N ARG A 474 -13.43 -0.68 21.74
CA ARG A 474 -12.17 -0.17 21.19
C ARG A 474 -11.25 -1.30 20.75
N SER A 475 -11.38 -1.76 19.50
CA SER A 475 -10.33 -2.56 18.86
C SER A 475 -9.02 -1.75 18.84
N PRO A 476 -7.86 -2.32 19.25
CA PRO A 476 -6.63 -1.56 19.37
C PRO A 476 -6.18 -0.86 18.08
N ALA A 477 -6.35 -1.52 16.92
CA ALA A 477 -5.96 -0.98 15.61
C ALA A 477 -6.81 0.23 15.17
N SER A 478 -8.10 0.28 15.51
CA SER A 478 -8.95 1.43 15.18
C SER A 478 -8.61 2.64 16.05
N ALA A 479 -8.43 2.42 17.36
CA ALA A 479 -7.98 3.46 18.27
C ALA A 479 -6.55 3.94 17.94
N ALA A 480 -5.69 3.04 17.45
CA ALA A 480 -4.34 3.32 17.00
C ALA A 480 -4.31 4.29 15.81
N VAL A 481 -5.01 4.01 14.71
CA VAL A 481 -5.02 4.88 13.52
C VAL A 481 -5.50 6.29 13.90
N VAL A 482 -6.63 6.40 14.63
CA VAL A 482 -7.18 7.71 15.04
C VAL A 482 -6.27 8.46 16.01
N ALA A 483 -5.64 7.77 16.98
CA ALA A 483 -4.71 8.40 17.93
C ALA A 483 -3.38 8.79 17.28
N TRP A 484 -2.88 8.00 16.33
CA TRP A 484 -1.72 8.32 15.50
C TRP A 484 -2.00 9.56 14.63
N ALA A 485 -3.15 9.57 13.94
CA ALA A 485 -3.57 10.66 13.07
C ALA A 485 -3.84 11.96 13.83
N SER A 486 -4.30 11.86 15.08
CA SER A 486 -4.47 12.98 16.01
C SER A 486 -3.16 13.48 16.64
N ALA A 487 -2.11 12.65 16.66
CA ALA A 487 -0.81 13.03 17.19
C ALA A 487 -0.05 13.88 16.15
N ARG A 488 -0.04 15.21 16.35
CA ARG A 488 0.72 16.15 15.49
C ARG A 488 2.12 15.61 15.20
N PRO A 489 2.55 15.51 13.93
CA PRO A 489 3.85 14.95 13.58
C PRO A 489 4.98 15.70 14.30
N ARG A 490 5.81 14.97 15.03
CA ARG A 490 6.97 15.51 15.76
C ARG A 490 8.06 15.92 14.76
N ARG A 491 7.91 17.10 14.14
CA ARG A 491 8.82 17.72 13.16
C ARG A 491 9.42 16.72 12.16
N TRP A 492 8.79 16.61 10.99
CA TRP A 492 9.34 15.90 9.83
C TRP A 492 10.86 16.15 9.68
N PRO A 493 11.68 15.09 9.47
CA PRO A 493 13.13 15.20 9.42
C PRO A 493 13.59 15.94 8.15
N GLY A 494 13.66 17.26 8.23
CA GLY A 494 14.09 18.15 7.14
C GLY A 494 14.37 19.60 7.58
N MET A 495 13.60 20.15 8.53
CA MET A 495 13.78 21.52 9.04
C MET A 495 15.05 21.76 9.91
N GLY A 496 16.01 20.85 9.89
CA GLY A 496 17.27 20.95 10.62
C GLY A 496 18.43 20.51 9.73
N SER A 497 19.25 21.48 9.32
CA SER A 497 20.38 21.27 8.42
C SER A 497 21.58 20.60 9.10
N HIS A 498 21.43 19.36 9.57
CA HIS A 498 22.50 18.40 9.91
C HIS A 498 21.90 16.99 10.00
N VAL A 499 22.33 16.07 9.12
CA VAL A 499 22.19 14.62 9.33
C VAL A 499 23.57 14.10 9.78
N PRO A 500 23.74 13.68 11.04
CA PRO A 500 24.99 13.06 11.49
C PRO A 500 25.02 11.59 11.04
N GLY A 501 26.04 11.22 10.25
CA GLY A 501 26.21 9.86 9.75
C GLY A 501 26.54 9.81 8.26
N ILE A 502 27.82 10.02 7.95
CA ILE A 502 28.50 9.40 6.80
C ILE A 502 29.23 8.17 7.36
#